data_AF-A0A822XC12-F1
#
_entry.id   AF-A0A822XC12-F1
#
_cell.length_a   1.000
_cell.length_b   1.000
_cell.length_c   1.000
_cell.angle_alpha   90.00
_cell.angle_beta   90.00
_cell.angle_gamma   90.00
#
_symmetry.space_group_name_H-M   'P 1'
#
loop_
_entity.id
_entity.type
_entity.pdbx_description
1 polymer ?
#
loop_
_entity_poly.entity_id
_entity_poly.type
_entity_poly.pdbx_seq_one_letter_code
_entity_poly.pdbx_strand_id
1 'polypeptide(L)' 'MDHLYTRDASKSWKQSGSDGNSRLTIKESSANILLLDYISSEKWKDIVDFDDHLDDISKDWLNEDLFK' A
#
# COMPACT_ATOMS: atom_id res chain seq x y z
N MET A 1 -14.85 -2.67 1.13
CA MET A 1 -14.67 -3.93 1.89
C MET A 1 -13.36 -4.53 1.42
N ASP A 2 -12.30 -4.16 2.11
CA ASP A 2 -10.96 -4.61 1.76
C ASP A 2 -10.76 -6.04 2.25
N HIS A 3 -10.26 -6.90 1.36
CA HIS A 3 -10.00 -8.29 1.67
C HIS A 3 -8.50 -8.46 1.90
N LEU A 4 -8.11 -8.75 3.14
CA LEU A 4 -6.73 -9.08 3.46
C LEU A 4 -6.47 -10.56 3.17
N TYR A 5 -5.38 -10.85 2.46
CA TYR A 5 -4.91 -12.20 2.22
C TYR A 5 -3.54 -12.41 2.84
N THR A 6 -3.36 -13.54 3.52
CA THR A 6 -2.09 -13.95 4.12
C THR A 6 -1.64 -15.27 3.52
N ARG A 7 -0.32 -15.41 3.33
CA ARG A 7 0.30 -16.65 2.88
C ARG A 7 0.67 -17.48 4.09
N ASP A 8 0.11 -18.68 4.19
CA ASP A 8 0.43 -19.60 5.27
C ASP A 8 1.62 -20.52 4.91
N ALA A 9 2.01 -21.39 5.84
CA ALA A 9 3.09 -22.36 5.63
C ALA A 9 2.81 -23.33 4.47
N SER A 10 1.55 -23.49 4.03
CA SER A 10 1.19 -24.30 2.87
C SER A 10 1.46 -23.60 1.53
N LYS A 11 2.05 -22.38 1.57
CA LYS A 11 2.33 -21.52 0.42
C LYS A 11 1.09 -21.04 -0.32
N SER A 12 -0.10 -21.30 0.21
CA SER A 12 -1.39 -20.86 -0.36
C SER A 12 -1.80 -19.50 0.22
N TRP A 13 -2.47 -18.69 -0.60
CA TRP A 13 -3.10 -17.45 -0.14
C TRP A 13 -4.46 -17.77 0.47
N LYS A 14 -4.70 -17.33 1.70
CA LYS A 14 -5.98 -17.46 2.39
C LYS A 14 -6.45 -16.09 2.88
N GLN A 15 -7.75 -15.86 2.83
CA GLN A 15 -8.34 -14.64 3.36
C GLN A 15 -8.18 -14.59 4.88
N SER A 16 -7.53 -13.55 5.38
CA SER A 16 -7.33 -13.34 6.81
C SER A 16 -8.66 -13.08 7.52
N GLY A 17 -8.83 -13.65 8.72
CA GLY A 17 -10.05 -13.48 9.52
C GLY A 17 -11.21 -14.43 9.16
N SER A 18 -11.05 -15.31 8.17
CA SER A 18 -11.96 -16.45 7.89
C SER A 18 -12.13 -17.37 9.12
N ASP A 19 -11.04 -17.58 9.87
CA ASP A 19 -10.95 -18.64 10.89
C ASP A 19 -11.02 -18.11 12.33
N GLY A 20 -11.54 -16.88 12.54
CA GLY A 20 -11.71 -16.29 13.88
C GLY A 20 -10.43 -15.78 14.56
N ASN A 21 -9.25 -15.96 13.95
CA ASN A 21 -7.99 -15.43 14.46
C ASN A 21 -7.71 -14.02 13.91
N SER A 22 -7.31 -13.11 14.81
CA SER A 22 -6.86 -11.71 14.58
C SER A 22 -7.35 -11.03 13.28
N ARG A 23 -8.52 -10.39 13.35
CA ARG A 23 -8.98 -9.44 12.32
C ARG A 23 -8.09 -8.19 12.38
N LEU A 24 -7.07 -8.14 11.52
CA LEU A 24 -6.40 -6.87 11.19
C LEU A 24 -7.47 -5.97 10.56
N THR A 25 -7.96 -5.01 11.36
CA THR A 25 -8.94 -4.03 10.91
C THR A 25 -8.16 -2.84 10.38
N ILE A 26 -8.21 -2.65 9.06
CA ILE A 26 -7.74 -1.40 8.46
C ILE A 26 -8.67 -0.32 8.98
N LYS A 27 -8.14 0.63 9.77
CA LYS A 27 -8.89 1.79 10.24
C LYS A 27 -9.09 2.73 9.05
N GLU A 28 -10.09 2.39 8.23
CA GLU A 28 -10.33 2.88 6.87
C GLU A 28 -10.50 4.41 6.76
N SER A 29 -10.91 5.08 7.84
CA SER A 29 -11.42 6.45 7.76
C SER A 29 -10.37 7.53 7.46
N SER A 30 -9.11 7.37 7.87
CA SER A 30 -8.06 8.36 7.56
C SER A 30 -7.33 8.06 6.25
N ALA A 31 -7.17 6.79 5.89
CA ALA A 31 -6.49 6.38 4.67
C ALA A 31 -7.25 6.83 3.41
N ASN A 32 -8.58 6.69 3.41
CA ASN A 32 -9.41 7.08 2.26
C ASN A 32 -9.35 8.59 1.98
N ILE A 33 -9.29 9.42 3.02
CA ILE A 33 -9.18 10.88 2.86
C ILE A 33 -7.83 11.24 2.23
N LEU A 34 -6.73 10.67 2.72
CA LEU A 34 -5.41 10.89 2.16
C LEU A 34 -5.30 10.40 0.71
N LEU A 35 -5.85 9.21 0.41
CA LEU A 35 -5.86 8.66 -0.94
C LEU A 35 -6.62 9.58 -1.92
N LEU A 36 -7.78 10.09 -1.50
CA LEU A 36 -8.56 11.02 -2.32
C LEU A 36 -7.82 12.34 -2.57
N ASP A 37 -7.13 12.89 -1.57
CA ASP A 37 -6.27 14.06 -1.73
C ASP A 37 -5.16 13.76 -2.75
N TYR A 38 -4.46 12.64 -2.61
CA TYR A 38 -3.38 12.23 -3.51
C TYR A 38 -3.82 12.08 -4.97
N ILE A 39 -5.00 11.50 -5.18
CA ILE A 39 -5.57 11.35 -6.52
C ILE A 39 -5.97 12.71 -7.09
N SER A 40 -6.70 13.53 -6.31
CA SER A 40 -7.24 14.81 -6.77
C SER A 40 -6.18 15.90 -6.97
N SER A 41 -5.09 15.86 -6.19
CA SER A 41 -3.94 16.75 -6.32
C SER A 41 -2.86 16.21 -7.27
N GLU A 42 -3.08 15.03 -7.86
CA GLU A 42 -2.15 14.34 -8.76
C GLU A 42 -0.76 14.03 -8.19
N LYS A 43 -0.56 14.12 -6.87
CA LYS A 43 0.69 13.75 -6.18
C LYS A 43 1.17 12.33 -6.48
N TRP A 44 0.26 11.45 -6.90
CA TRP A 44 0.60 10.09 -7.32
C TRP A 44 1.58 10.04 -8.50
N LYS A 45 1.65 11.09 -9.33
CA LYS A 45 2.59 11.18 -10.46
C LYS A 45 4.04 11.37 -10.03
N ASP A 46 4.26 11.90 -8.83
CA ASP A 46 5.58 12.16 -8.28
C ASP A 46 6.11 10.95 -7.47
N ILE A 47 5.29 9.90 -7.31
CA ILE A 47 5.70 8.66 -6.64
C ILE A 47 6.63 7.90 -7.58
N VAL A 48 7.85 7.66 -7.11
CA VAL A 48 8.86 6.88 -7.82
C VAL A 48 8.72 5.42 -7.46
N ASP A 49 8.58 4.56 -8.46
CA ASP A 49 8.63 3.11 -8.27
C ASP A 49 10.04 2.53 -8.50
N PHE A 50 10.17 1.20 -8.39
CA PHE A 50 11.46 0.56 -8.59
C PHE A 50 11.91 0.57 -10.06
N ASP A 51 10.98 0.55 -11.02
CA ASP A 51 11.30 0.58 -12.44
C ASP A 51 11.84 1.95 -12.84
N ASP A 52 11.25 3.03 -12.32
CA ASP A 52 11.76 4.39 -12.44
C ASP A 52 13.22 4.52 -11.94
N HIS A 53 13.55 3.88 -10.81
CA HIS A 53 14.91 3.87 -10.27
C HIS A 53 15.89 3.05 -11.11
N LEU A 54 15.42 1.99 -11.79
CA LEU A 54 16.26 1.23 -12.72
C LEU A 54 16.62 2.05 -13.96
N ASP A 55 15.70 2.89 -14.43
CA ASP A 55 15.94 3.82 -15.55
C ASP A 55 16.85 5.00 -15.12
N ASP A 56 16.70 5.48 -13.90
CA ASP A 56 17.51 6.54 -13.30
C ASP A 56 17.78 6.29 -11.81
N ILE A 57 19.01 5.84 -11.50
CA ILE A 57 19.44 5.50 -10.14
C ILE A 57 19.40 6.67 -9.15
N SER A 58 19.23 7.90 -9.62
CA SER A 58 19.09 9.07 -8.75
C SER A 58 17.67 9.22 -8.19
N LYS A 59 16.67 8.57 -8.79
CA LYS A 59 15.28 8.61 -8.31
C LYS A 59 15.11 7.79 -7.04
N ASP A 60 14.45 8.34 -6.03
CA ASP A 60 14.26 7.69 -4.73
C ASP A 60 13.00 6.82 -4.69
N TRP A 61 13.16 5.50 -4.89
CA TRP A 61 12.05 4.55 -4.80
C TRP A 61 11.54 4.33 -3.35
N LEU A 62 12.27 4.80 -2.32
CA LEU A 62 11.77 4.78 -0.94
C LEU A 62 10.78 5.92 -0.68
N ASN A 63 10.78 6.96 -1.53
CA ASN A 63 9.94 8.14 -1.42
C ASN A 63 9.99 8.76 -0.01
N GLU A 64 11.19 9.05 0.53
CA GLU A 64 11.37 9.48 1.92
C GLU A 64 10.59 10.76 2.31
N ASP A 65 10.27 11.59 1.32
CA ASP A 65 9.54 12.85 1.49
C ASP A 65 8.01 12.72 1.29
N LEU A 66 7.49 11.52 1.02
CA LEU A 66 6.07 11.29 0.67
C LEU A 66 5.08 11.77 1.74
N PHE A 67 5.47 11.77 3.02
CA PHE A 67 4.60 12.14 4.14
C PHE A 67 5.16 13.27 5.02
N LYS A 68 6.17 14.00 4.53
CA LYS A 68 6.72 15.14 5.27
C LYS A 68 5.83 16.38 5.19
#